data_AF-A0A1X7K7U5-F1
#
_entry.id   AF-A0A1X7K7U5-F1
#
_cell.length_a   1.000
_cell.length_b   1.000
_cell.length_c   1.000
_cell.angle_alpha   90.00
_cell.angle_beta   90.00
_cell.angle_gamma   90.00
#
_symmetry.space_group_name_H-M   'P 1'
#
loop_
_entity.id
_entity.type
_entity.pdbx_description
1 polymer ?
#
loop_
_entity_poly.entity_id
_entity_poly.type
_entity_poly.pdbx_seq_one_letter_code
_entity_poly.pdbx_strand_id
1 'polypeptide(L)'
;MSRSDRYRYPAILGYDVPTGRYYVLWPDLPGCTTTADTEDQALGNAQEAMSLHLWGMEDDGDPIPPPTPIQHLNLSEYEEDGNKFVVILVEIWMPSFRERMATKQRKEQVNASA
;
A
#
# COMPACT_ATOMS: atom_id res chain seq x y z
N MET A 1 8.95 -18.58 10.29
CA MET A 1 7.56 -18.45 9.82
C MET A 1 7.58 -18.26 8.32
N SER A 2 6.72 -18.95 7.55
CA SER A 2 6.67 -18.75 6.09
C SER A 2 5.97 -17.42 5.78
N ARG A 3 6.62 -16.53 5.02
CA ARG A 3 6.00 -15.31 4.50
C ARG A 3 4.95 -15.67 3.44
N SER A 4 3.84 -14.95 3.40
CA SER A 4 2.78 -15.21 2.43
C SER A 4 3.20 -14.72 1.04
N ASP A 5 2.93 -15.48 -0.01
CA ASP A 5 3.27 -15.01 -1.37
C ASP A 5 2.31 -13.95 -1.90
N ARG A 6 1.11 -13.87 -1.30
CA ARG A 6 0.08 -12.95 -1.73
C ARG A 6 -0.57 -12.24 -0.56
N TYR A 7 -0.67 -10.92 -0.69
CA TYR A 7 -1.38 -10.06 0.24
C TYR A 7 -2.52 -9.36 -0.50
N ARG A 8 -3.66 -9.23 0.18
CA ARG A 8 -4.88 -8.60 -0.36
C ARG A 8 -5.49 -7.77 0.74
N TYR A 9 -5.48 -6.45 0.58
CA TYR A 9 -6.04 -5.55 1.58
C TYR A 9 -7.02 -4.60 0.91
N PRO A 10 -8.18 -4.36 1.54
CA PRO A 10 -9.01 -3.24 1.16
C PRO A 10 -8.26 -1.93 1.40
N ALA A 11 -8.36 -1.02 0.44
CA ALA A 11 -7.87 0.33 0.55
C ALA A 11 -9.02 1.30 0.32
N ILE A 12 -8.93 2.47 0.93
CA ILE A 12 -9.84 3.58 0.70
C ILE A 12 -9.18 4.48 -0.33
N LEU A 13 -9.81 4.61 -1.49
CA LEU A 13 -9.46 5.58 -2.52
C LEU A 13 -10.43 6.75 -2.41
N GLY A 14 -9.93 7.92 -2.05
CA GLY A 14 -10.75 9.12 -1.93
C GLY A 14 -10.23 10.28 -2.76
N TYR A 15 -11.09 11.28 -2.93
CA TYR A 15 -10.75 12.57 -3.51
C TYR A 15 -10.97 13.66 -2.47
N ASP A 16 -9.87 14.30 -2.09
CA ASP A 16 -9.85 15.43 -1.17
C ASP A 16 -10.19 16.70 -1.96
N VAL A 17 -11.41 17.22 -1.75
CA VAL A 17 -11.92 18.39 -2.48
C VAL A 17 -11.12 19.66 -2.14
N PRO A 18 -10.81 19.98 -0.87
CA PRO A 18 -9.93 21.09 -0.51
C PRO A 18 -8.57 21.10 -1.23
N THR A 19 -7.90 19.95 -1.34
CA THR A 19 -6.56 19.89 -1.96
C THR A 19 -6.58 19.58 -3.45
N GLY A 20 -7.69 19.06 -3.97
CA GLY A 20 -7.83 18.64 -5.36
C GLY A 20 -7.01 17.40 -5.70
N ARG A 21 -6.74 16.53 -4.72
CA ARG A 21 -5.87 15.36 -4.87
C ARG A 21 -6.61 14.07 -4.54
N TYR A 22 -6.20 13.02 -5.23
CA TYR A 22 -6.55 11.66 -4.85
C TYR A 22 -5.66 11.19 -3.71
N TYR A 23 -6.21 10.37 -2.83
CA TYR A 23 -5.45 9.68 -1.79
C TYR A 23 -5.84 8.21 -1.72
N VAL A 24 -4.87 7.37 -1.33
CA VAL A 24 -5.11 5.97 -0.99
C VAL A 24 -4.55 5.67 0.37
N LEU A 25 -5.31 4.99 1.21
CA LEU A 25 -4.86 4.52 2.52
C LEU A 25 -5.44 3.14 2.82
N TRP A 26 -4.81 2.43 3.77
CA TRP A 26 -5.23 1.10 4.20
C TRP A 26 -5.54 1.12 5.69
N PRO A 27 -6.80 0.85 6.09
CA PRO A 27 -7.17 0.79 7.52
C PRO A 27 -6.33 -0.20 8.32
N ASP A 28 -6.02 -1.36 7.72
CA ASP A 28 -5.25 -2.41 8.38
C ASP A 28 -3.72 -2.29 8.20
N LEU A 29 -3.22 -1.31 7.44
CA LEU A 29 -1.77 -1.06 7.29
C LEU A 29 -1.46 0.39 7.67
N PRO A 30 -1.50 0.74 8.97
CA PRO A 30 -1.27 2.12 9.42
C PRO A 30 0.07 2.68 8.93
N GLY A 31 0.04 3.89 8.39
CA GLY A 31 1.21 4.54 7.80
C GLY A 31 1.46 4.20 6.33
N CYS A 32 0.73 3.25 5.74
CA CYS A 32 0.70 3.06 4.30
C CYS A 32 -0.33 4.03 3.70
N THR A 33 0.14 5.14 3.12
CA THR A 33 -0.72 6.15 2.49
C THR A 33 -0.05 6.72 1.24
N THR A 34 -0.84 7.10 0.24
CA THR A 34 -0.34 7.78 -0.97
C THR A 34 -1.23 8.97 -1.32
N THR A 35 -0.68 9.88 -2.12
CA THR A 35 -1.44 10.94 -2.78
C THR A 35 -1.07 10.99 -4.25
N ALA A 36 -1.96 11.51 -5.09
CA ALA A 36 -1.79 11.60 -6.52
C ALA A 36 -2.64 12.74 -7.11
N ASP A 37 -2.24 13.23 -8.29
CA ASP A 37 -2.98 14.28 -9.00
C ASP A 37 -4.11 13.67 -9.87
N THR A 38 -4.01 12.38 -10.22
CA THR A 38 -5.02 11.67 -11.01
C THR A 38 -5.40 10.32 -10.41
N GLU A 39 -6.58 9.81 -10.78
CA GLU A 39 -7.05 8.49 -10.37
C GLU A 39 -6.10 7.37 -10.81
N ASP A 40 -5.64 7.39 -12.06
CA ASP A 40 -4.69 6.40 -12.59
C ASP A 40 -3.37 6.40 -11.80
N GLN A 41 -2.87 7.58 -11.45
CA GLN A 41 -1.68 7.71 -10.61
C GLN A 41 -1.97 7.17 -9.20
N ALA A 42 -3.14 7.44 -8.63
CA ALA A 42 -3.51 6.94 -7.30
C ALA A 42 -3.51 5.40 -7.27
N LEU A 43 -4.07 4.75 -8.29
CA LEU A 43 -4.10 3.29 -8.42
C LEU A 43 -2.70 2.69 -8.63
N GLY A 44 -1.87 3.32 -9.47
CA GLY A 44 -0.48 2.91 -9.67
C GLY A 44 0.35 3.03 -8.39
N ASN A 45 0.25 4.20 -7.73
CA ASN A 45 0.92 4.48 -6.46
C ASN A 45 0.45 3.51 -5.37
N ALA A 46 -0.81 3.09 -5.39
CA ALA A 46 -1.34 2.19 -4.38
C ALA A 46 -0.63 0.82 -4.39
N GLN A 47 -0.42 0.25 -5.57
CA GLN A 47 0.30 -1.03 -5.70
C GLN A 47 1.74 -0.90 -5.23
N GLU A 48 2.43 0.17 -5.62
CA GLU A 48 3.83 0.39 -5.25
C GLU A 48 3.99 0.62 -3.74
N ALA A 49 3.19 1.50 -3.16
CA ALA A 49 3.25 1.82 -1.73
C ALA A 49 2.96 0.60 -0.86
N MET A 50 1.90 -0.16 -1.16
CA MET A 50 1.57 -1.36 -0.41
C MET A 50 2.67 -2.44 -0.55
N SER A 51 3.24 -2.60 -1.74
CA SER A 51 4.35 -3.54 -1.94
C SER A 51 5.58 -3.15 -1.12
N LEU A 52 5.96 -1.87 -1.12
CA LEU A 52 7.08 -1.35 -0.34
C LEU A 52 6.85 -1.49 1.16
N HIS A 53 5.66 -1.14 1.63
CA HIS A 53 5.30 -1.21 3.04
C HIS A 53 5.33 -2.65 3.56
N LEU A 54 4.68 -3.59 2.86
CA LEU A 54 4.70 -5.01 3.21
C LEU A 54 6.12 -5.60 3.17
N TRP A 55 6.90 -5.23 2.16
CA TRP A 55 8.30 -5.65 2.07
C TRP A 55 9.13 -5.15 3.24
N GLY A 56 8.96 -3.89 3.66
CA GLY A 56 9.62 -3.33 4.84
C GLY A 56 9.26 -4.12 6.10
N MET A 57 7.97 -4.37 6.34
CA MET A 57 7.54 -5.20 7.48
C MET A 57 8.13 -6.62 7.43
N GLU A 58 8.23 -7.23 6.25
CA GLU A 58 8.88 -8.54 6.09
C GLU A 58 10.39 -8.51 6.38
N ASP A 59 11.08 -7.43 6.01
CA ASP A 59 12.53 -7.26 6.17
C ASP A 59 12.89 -6.96 7.62
N ASP A 60 12.09 -6.12 8.28
CA ASP A 60 12.22 -5.76 9.69
C ASP A 60 11.73 -6.88 10.65
N GLY A 61 10.99 -7.86 10.12
CA GLY A 61 10.43 -8.97 10.90
C GLY A 61 9.17 -8.60 11.68
N ASP A 62 8.53 -7.50 11.32
CA ASP A 62 7.31 -7.00 11.94
C ASP A 62 6.10 -7.90 11.61
N PRO A 63 5.16 -8.07 12.57
CA PRO A 63 3.94 -8.82 12.31
C PRO A 63 3.05 -8.06 11.34
N ILE A 64 2.70 -8.71 10.22
CA ILE A 64 1.75 -8.15 9.25
C ILE A 64 0.32 -8.44 9.74
N PRO A 65 -0.49 -7.42 10.05
CA PRO A 65 -1.86 -7.59 10.55
C PRO A 65 -2.78 -8.18 9.48
N PRO A 66 -3.76 -9.04 9.81
CA PRO A 66 -4.65 -9.60 8.81
C PRO A 66 -5.59 -8.54 8.21
N PRO A 67 -5.97 -8.66 6.93
CA PRO A 67 -6.92 -7.73 6.32
C PRO A 67 -8.33 -7.90 6.91
N THR A 68 -8.99 -6.79 7.20
CA THR A 68 -10.41 -6.73 7.54
C THR A 68 -11.22 -7.09 6.29
N PRO A 69 -12.18 -8.04 6.36
CA PRO A 69 -13.08 -8.31 5.24
C PRO A 69 -13.83 -7.05 4.81
N ILE A 70 -14.03 -6.84 3.51
CA ILE A 70 -14.68 -5.62 2.96
C ILE A 70 -16.02 -5.32 3.66
N GLN A 71 -16.83 -6.36 3.92
CA GLN A 71 -18.12 -6.27 4.60
C GLN A 71 -18.07 -5.84 6.07
N HIS A 72 -16.88 -5.84 6.70
CA HIS A 72 -16.66 -5.48 8.10
C HIS A 72 -15.85 -4.18 8.26
N LEU A 73 -15.52 -3.49 7.16
CA LEU A 73 -14.83 -2.21 7.25
C LEU A 73 -15.71 -1.17 7.94
N ASN A 74 -15.16 -0.53 8.97
CA ASN A 74 -15.78 0.66 9.55
C ASN A 74 -15.26 1.88 8.80
N LEU A 75 -16.13 2.50 8.00
CA LEU A 75 -15.76 3.62 7.14
C LEU A 75 -16.14 4.99 7.71
N SER A 76 -16.83 5.01 8.86
CA SER A 76 -17.36 6.24 9.46
C SER A 76 -16.27 7.25 9.84
N GLU A 77 -15.04 6.80 10.09
CA GLU A 77 -13.90 7.70 10.37
C GLU A 77 -13.33 8.39 9.12
N TYR A 78 -13.72 7.96 7.92
CA TYR A 78 -13.26 8.54 6.65
C TYR A 78 -14.36 9.35 5.93
N GLU A 79 -15.56 9.37 6.50
CA GLU A 79 -16.68 10.18 6.05
C GLU A 79 -16.47 11.63 6.54
N GLU A 80 -15.73 12.42 5.77
CA GLU A 80 -15.58 13.85 5.98
C GLU A 80 -16.47 14.65 5.01
N ASP A 81 -17.03 15.78 5.49
CA ASP A 81 -17.97 16.61 4.75
C ASP A 81 -17.43 17.02 3.36
N GLY A 82 -18.00 16.41 2.31
CA GLY A 82 -17.68 16.70 0.91
C GLY A 82 -16.69 15.74 0.26
N ASN A 83 -16.00 14.88 1.04
CA ASN A 83 -15.10 13.88 0.50
C ASN A 83 -15.88 12.69 -0.05
N LYS A 84 -15.57 12.29 -1.28
CA LYS A 84 -16.07 11.06 -1.89
C LYS A 84 -14.97 10.03 -1.85
N PHE A 85 -15.30 8.83 -1.40
CA PHE A 85 -14.38 7.70 -1.43
C PHE A 85 -15.07 6.44 -1.91
N VAL A 86 -14.24 5.49 -2.34
CA VAL A 86 -14.63 4.12 -2.66
C VAL A 86 -13.64 3.16 -2.01
N VAL A 87 -14.10 1.93 -1.77
CA VAL A 87 -13.21 0.85 -1.34
C VAL A 87 -12.72 0.11 -2.58
N ILE A 88 -11.40 -0.03 -2.70
CA ILE A 88 -10.74 -0.85 -3.71
C ILE A 88 -10.02 -2.02 -3.04
N LEU A 89 -9.84 -3.12 -3.76
CA LEU A 89 -9.03 -4.24 -3.28
C LEU A 89 -7.67 -4.21 -3.96
N VAL A 90 -6.60 -4.05 -3.19
CA VAL A 90 -5.24 -4.05 -3.70
C VAL A 90 -4.60 -5.41 -3.42
N GLU A 91 -4.13 -6.06 -4.48
CA GLU A 91 -3.48 -7.38 -4.42
C GLU A 91 -2.02 -7.26 -4.83
N ILE A 92 -1.13 -7.78 -3.98
CA ILE A 92 0.31 -7.82 -4.23
C ILE A 92 0.79 -9.27 -4.31
N TRP A 93 1.47 -9.60 -5.40
CA TRP A 93 2.26 -10.82 -5.53
C TRP A 93 3.70 -10.53 -5.08
N MET A 94 4.05 -10.99 -3.89
CA MET A 94 5.31 -10.63 -3.25
C MET A 94 6.55 -11.30 -3.85
N PRO A 95 6.53 -12.55 -4.37
CA PRO A 95 7.72 -13.16 -4.94
C PRO A 95 8.41 -12.29 -6.01
N SER A 96 7.68 -11.74 -6.97
CA SER A 96 8.27 -10.86 -8.00
C SER A 96 8.80 -9.55 -7.41
N PHE A 97 8.12 -9.00 -6.40
CA PHE A 97 8.56 -7.78 -5.74
C PHE A 97 9.85 -8.01 -4.92
N ARG A 98 9.90 -9.10 -4.13
CA ARG A 98 11.09 -9.50 -3.36
C ARG A 98 12.30 -9.71 -4.27
N GLU A 99 12.12 -10.36 -5.42
CA GLU A 99 13.19 -10.54 -6.41
C GLU A 99 13.71 -9.20 -6.95
N ARG A 100 12.79 -8.26 -7.23
CA ARG A 100 13.13 -6.90 -7.68
C ARG A 100 13.91 -6.14 -6.62
N MET A 101 13.47 -6.19 -5.36
CA MET A 101 14.16 -5.53 -4.24
C MET A 101 15.54 -6.12 -3.96
N ALA A 102 15.67 -7.45 -3.96
CA ALA A 102 16.97 -8.12 -3.79
C ALA A 102 17.95 -7.75 -4.91
N THR A 103 17.46 -7.58 -6.14
CA THR A 103 18.28 -7.14 -7.27
C THR A 103 18.71 -5.68 -7.12
N LYS A 104 17.85 -4.81 -6.62
CA LYS A 104 18.16 -3.39 -6.35
C LYS A 104 19.24 -3.26 -5.26
N GLN A 105 19.07 -3.94 -4.13
CA GLN A 105 20.03 -3.95 -3.01
C GLN A 105 21.43 -4.42 -3.44
N ARG A 106 21.53 -5.47 -4.26
CA ARG A 106 22.83 -5.95 -4.78
C ARG A 106 23.55 -4.89 -5.63
N LYS A 107 22.82 -4.16 -6.48
CA LYS A 107 23.40 -3.11 -7.34
C LYS A 107 23.92 -1.93 -6.51
N GLU A 108 23.18 -1.54 -5.47
CA GLU A 108 23.56 -0.45 -4.57
C GLU A 108 24.84 -0.78 -3.80
N GLN A 109 25.00 -2.02 -3.32
CA GLN A 109 26.21 -2.49 -2.63
C GLN A 109 27.45 -2.47 -3.54
N VAL A 110 27.30 -2.90 -4.81
CA VAL A 110 28.38 -2.86 -5.80
C VAL A 110 28.81 -1.41 -6.06
N ASN A 111 27.86 -0.50 -6.25
CA ASN A 111 28.16 0.91 -6.51
C ASN A 111 28.77 1.63 -5.30
N ALA A 112 28.43 1.25 -4.07
CA ALA A 112 29.00 1.84 -2.86
C ALA A 112 30.42 1.35 -2.54
N SER A 113 30.86 0.25 -3.16
CA SER A 113 32.19 -0.35 -2.95
C SER A 113 33.20 0.00 -4.06
N ALA A 114 32.78 0.81 -5.04
CA ALA A 114 33.58 1.27 -6.18
C ALA A 114 34.00 2.74 -5.99
#